data_AF-A0A2W6A7P1-F1
#
_entry.id   AF-A0A2W6A7P1-F1
#
_cell.length_a   1.000
_cell.length_b   1.000
_cell.length_c   1.000
_cell.angle_alpha   90.00
_cell.angle_beta   90.00
_cell.angle_gamma   90.00
#
_symmetry.space_group_name_H-M   'P 1'
#
loop_
_entity.id
_entity.type
_entity.pdbx_description
1 polymer ?
#
loop_
_entity_poly.entity_id
_entity_poly.type
_entity_poly.pdbx_seq_one_letter_code
_entity_poly.pdbx_strand_id
1 'polypeptide(L)'
;MTSDDDMTMIHGSGNVFRDFDVPNPDLEQARAILAAKIIGVLDDRKLTVRAAETLTGIAAAEFSRIRNVKLERFTLDRMIKILGKLDEDVEVTVSFHSRQHGAHDAPHVR
;
A
#
# COMPACT_ATOMS: atom_id res chain seq x y z
N MET A 1 -13.72 -22.91 36.63
CA MET A 1 -14.00 -23.04 35.18
C MET A 1 -13.04 -22.14 34.45
N THR A 2 -11.94 -22.68 33.96
CA THR A 2 -11.05 -22.03 33.00
C THR A 2 -11.07 -22.93 31.79
N SER A 3 -12.01 -22.68 30.87
CA SER A 3 -11.94 -23.27 29.54
C SER A 3 -10.80 -22.56 28.84
N ASP A 4 -9.70 -23.28 28.68
CA ASP A 4 -8.60 -22.92 27.80
C ASP A 4 -9.15 -23.06 26.38
N ASP A 5 -9.51 -21.92 25.79
CA ASP A 5 -10.04 -21.86 24.44
C ASP A 5 -8.87 -22.15 23.50
N ASP A 6 -8.97 -23.21 22.69
CA ASP A 6 -7.96 -23.65 21.70
C ASP A 6 -7.80 -22.57 20.59
N MET A 7 -7.16 -21.45 20.90
CA MET A 7 -6.89 -20.38 19.95
C MET A 7 -5.57 -20.67 19.24
N THR A 8 -5.66 -21.15 18.00
CA THR A 8 -4.49 -21.37 17.14
C THR A 8 -3.97 -20.03 16.62
N MET A 9 -2.72 -19.70 16.92
CA MET A 9 -2.02 -18.52 16.39
C MET A 9 -1.58 -18.78 14.94
N ILE A 10 -2.05 -17.96 14.01
CA ILE A 10 -1.70 -18.03 12.59
C ILE A 10 -0.72 -16.89 12.25
N HIS A 11 0.37 -17.22 11.54
CA HIS A 11 1.34 -16.22 11.08
C HIS A 11 0.82 -15.53 9.81
N GLY A 12 0.76 -14.19 9.81
CA GLY A 12 0.33 -13.42 8.64
C GLY A 12 1.32 -13.52 7.48
N SER A 13 0.84 -13.41 6.24
CA SER A 13 1.69 -13.53 5.04
C SER A 13 2.58 -12.31 4.78
N GLY A 14 2.52 -11.30 5.64
CA GLY A 14 3.12 -9.98 5.41
C GLY A 14 2.30 -9.10 4.46
N ASN A 15 1.21 -9.63 3.88
CA ASN A 15 0.20 -8.87 3.17
C ASN A 15 -1.17 -9.08 3.83
N VAL A 16 -1.58 -8.12 4.66
CA VAL A 16 -2.87 -8.18 5.37
C VAL A 16 -4.05 -8.30 4.42
N PHE A 17 -3.98 -7.69 3.23
CA PHE A 17 -5.06 -7.80 2.23
C PHE A 17 -5.17 -9.23 1.69
N ARG A 18 -4.06 -9.96 1.58
CA ARG A 18 -4.07 -11.37 1.19
C ARG A 18 -4.63 -12.25 2.30
N ASP A 19 -4.27 -11.95 3.55
CA ASP A 19 -4.73 -12.70 4.73
C ASP A 19 -6.26 -12.58 4.92
N PHE A 20 -6.85 -11.47 4.48
CA PHE A 20 -8.30 -11.22 4.49
C PHE A 20 -9.01 -11.51 3.15
N ASP A 21 -8.35 -12.19 2.20
CA ASP A 21 -8.90 -12.55 0.89
C ASP A 21 -9.49 -11.36 0.10
N VAL A 22 -8.85 -10.19 0.21
CA VAL A 22 -9.25 -8.98 -0.53
C VAL A 22 -8.84 -9.13 -1.99
N PRO A 23 -9.71 -8.77 -2.95
CA PRO A 23 -9.36 -8.78 -4.37
C PRO A 23 -8.13 -7.91 -4.68
N ASN A 24 -7.24 -8.42 -5.54
CA ASN A 24 -5.98 -7.76 -5.91
C ASN A 24 -5.15 -7.32 -4.70
N PRO A 25 -4.81 -8.24 -3.78
CA PRO A 25 -4.23 -7.89 -2.47
C PRO A 25 -2.88 -7.19 -2.59
N ASP A 26 -2.09 -7.51 -3.62
CA ASP A 26 -0.79 -6.87 -3.88
C ASP A 26 -0.96 -5.40 -4.31
N LEU A 27 -2.02 -5.10 -5.06
CA LEU A 27 -2.33 -3.73 -5.49
C LEU A 27 -2.80 -2.88 -4.30
N GLU A 28 -3.67 -3.44 -3.46
CA GLU A 28 -4.12 -2.74 -2.24
C GLU A 28 -2.96 -2.51 -1.27
N GLN A 29 -2.08 -3.49 -1.11
CA GLN A 29 -0.86 -3.31 -0.32
C GLN A 29 0.03 -2.20 -0.89
N ALA A 30 0.25 -2.17 -2.21
CA ALA A 30 1.03 -1.11 -2.84
C ALA A 30 0.42 0.28 -2.63
N ARG A 31 -0.91 0.43 -2.74
CA ARG A 31 -1.59 1.69 -2.41
C ARG A 31 -1.41 2.05 -0.94
N ALA A 32 -1.58 1.10 -0.02
CA ALA A 32 -1.44 1.35 1.41
C ALA A 32 -0.02 1.82 1.78
N ILE A 33 1.01 1.19 1.21
CA ILE A 33 2.41 1.60 1.41
C ILE A 33 2.64 3.02 0.88
N LEU A 34 2.17 3.35 -0.33
CA LEU A 34 2.30 4.69 -0.89
C LEU A 34 1.55 5.73 -0.06
N ALA A 35 0.34 5.41 0.42
CA ALA A 35 -0.42 6.29 1.30
C ALA A 35 0.32 6.55 2.61
N ALA A 36 0.88 5.50 3.23
CA ALA A 36 1.66 5.63 4.45
C ALA A 36 2.88 6.54 4.25
N LYS A 37 3.61 6.40 3.14
CA LYS A 37 4.72 7.29 2.79
C LYS A 37 4.27 8.75 2.63
N ILE A 38 3.18 8.99 1.90
CA ILE A 38 2.63 10.35 1.72
C ILE A 38 2.22 10.95 3.07
N ILE A 39 1.52 10.18 3.91
CA ILE A 39 1.11 10.63 5.25
C ILE A 39 2.33 10.94 6.11
N GLY A 40 3.35 10.08 6.10
CA GLY A 40 4.62 10.30 6.80
C GLY A 40 5.27 11.63 6.42
N VAL A 41 5.44 11.90 5.11
CA VAL A 41 6.00 13.18 4.64
C VAL A 41 5.17 14.38 5.09
N LEU A 42 3.83 14.26 5.06
CA LEU A 42 2.95 15.33 5.54
C LEU A 42 3.10 15.55 7.05
N ASP A 43 3.26 14.49 7.84
CA ASP A 43 3.37 14.55 9.30
C ASP A 43 4.75 15.07 9.75
N ASP A 44 5.83 14.55 9.16
CA ASP A 44 7.21 14.95 9.46
C ASP A 44 7.43 16.45 9.20
N ARG A 45 6.81 16.95 8.12
CA ARG A 45 6.85 18.37 7.76
C ARG A 45 5.73 19.20 8.39
N LYS A 46 4.86 18.58 9.20
CA LYS A 46 3.69 19.21 9.86
C LYS A 46 2.79 19.97 8.88
N LEU A 47 2.64 19.44 7.67
CA LEU A 47 1.84 20.04 6.62
C LEU A 47 0.35 19.78 6.84
N THR A 48 -0.40 20.88 6.92
CA THR A 48 -1.84 20.80 6.73
C THR A 48 -2.15 20.45 5.28
N VAL A 49 -3.34 19.91 5.04
CA VAL A 49 -3.83 19.61 3.69
C VAL A 49 -3.81 20.84 2.78
N ARG A 50 -4.08 22.03 3.31
CA ARG A 50 -4.06 23.29 2.55
C ARG A 50 -2.63 23.76 2.25
N ALA A 51 -1.71 23.59 3.20
CA ALA A 51 -0.30 23.88 2.95
C ALA A 51 0.29 22.95 1.88
N ALA A 52 -0.07 21.67 1.91
CA ALA A 52 0.33 20.70 0.88
C ALA A 52 -0.23 21.07 -0.51
N GLU A 53 -1.47 21.53 -0.58
CA GLU A 53 -2.08 22.05 -1.82
C GLU A 53 -1.32 23.26 -2.36
N THR A 54 -1.02 24.26 -1.52
CA THR A 54 -0.23 25.42 -1.93
C THR A 54 1.17 25.04 -2.42
N LEU A 55 1.83 24.09 -1.74
CA LEU A 55 3.17 23.65 -2.09
C LEU A 55 3.22 22.88 -3.41
N THR A 56 2.25 21.99 -3.63
CA THR A 56 2.32 20.98 -4.71
C THR A 56 1.43 21.29 -5.91
N GLY A 57 0.45 22.20 -5.73
CA GLY A 57 -0.64 22.45 -6.67
C GLY A 57 -1.64 21.28 -6.80
N ILE A 58 -1.58 20.28 -5.91
CA ILE A 58 -2.52 19.15 -5.88
C ILE A 58 -3.70 19.53 -4.99
N ALA A 59 -4.92 19.19 -5.41
CA ALA A 59 -6.11 19.56 -4.68
C ALA A 59 -6.08 19.04 -3.24
N ALA A 60 -6.44 19.89 -2.29
CA ALA A 60 -6.56 19.54 -0.86
C ALA A 60 -7.41 18.27 -0.63
N ALA A 61 -8.46 18.08 -1.42
CA ALA A 61 -9.33 16.91 -1.33
C ALA A 61 -8.61 15.57 -1.58
N GLU A 62 -7.53 15.56 -2.36
CA GLU A 62 -6.71 14.35 -2.56
C GLU A 62 -5.93 13.99 -1.31
N PHE A 63 -5.22 14.95 -0.71
CA PHE A 63 -4.51 14.72 0.56
C PHE A 63 -5.45 14.30 1.68
N SER A 64 -6.65 14.89 1.74
CA SER A 64 -7.67 14.53 2.72
C SER A 64 -8.14 13.08 2.52
N ARG A 65 -8.34 12.63 1.28
CA ARG A 65 -8.68 11.21 1.01
C ARG A 65 -7.54 10.27 1.39
N ILE A 66 -6.29 10.62 1.11
CA ILE A 66 -5.12 9.81 1.47
C ILE A 66 -5.00 9.68 2.99
N ARG A 67 -5.10 10.79 3.75
CA ARG A 67 -5.07 10.75 5.23
C ARG A 67 -6.18 9.90 5.83
N ASN A 68 -7.34 9.83 5.18
CA ASN A 68 -8.47 9.00 5.59
C ASN A 68 -8.45 7.59 4.98
N VAL A 69 -7.37 7.20 4.30
CA VAL A 69 -7.19 5.87 3.67
C VAL A 69 -8.33 5.52 2.69
N LYS A 70 -8.89 6.52 2.02
CA LYS A 70 -9.89 6.36 0.95
C LYS A 70 -9.19 6.24 -0.40
N LEU A 71 -8.62 5.07 -0.66
CA LEU A 71 -7.64 4.83 -1.73
C LEU A 71 -8.23 4.23 -3.01
N GLU A 72 -9.50 3.85 -3.01
CA GLU A 72 -10.13 3.02 -4.06
C GLU A 72 -10.08 3.67 -5.45
N ARG A 73 -10.02 5.01 -5.49
CA ARG A 73 -9.98 5.81 -6.72
C ARG A 73 -8.57 6.22 -7.15
N PHE A 74 -7.56 5.90 -6.38
CA PHE A 74 -6.18 6.27 -6.69
C PHE A 74 -5.50 5.17 -7.51
N THR A 75 -4.87 5.59 -8.59
CA THR A 75 -3.89 4.76 -9.31
C THR A 75 -2.53 4.88 -8.61
N LEU A 76 -1.68 3.86 -8.74
CA LEU A 76 -0.31 3.91 -8.22
C LEU A 76 0.47 5.09 -8.83
N ASP A 77 0.33 5.32 -10.14
CA ASP A 77 0.92 6.46 -10.85
C ASP A 77 0.54 7.80 -10.21
N ARG A 78 -0.76 8.00 -9.91
CA ARG A 78 -1.20 9.24 -9.26
C ARG A 78 -0.57 9.41 -7.88
N MET A 79 -0.46 8.34 -7.11
CA MET A 79 0.15 8.38 -5.77
C MET A 79 1.65 8.67 -5.83
N ILE A 80 2.37 8.04 -6.78
CA ILE A 80 3.79 8.30 -7.02
C ILE A 80 4.00 9.78 -7.40
N LYS A 81 3.15 10.33 -8.28
CA LYS A 81 3.21 11.75 -8.66
C LYS A 81 2.94 12.71 -7.49
N ILE A 82 2.04 12.33 -6.57
CA ILE A 82 1.79 13.11 -5.35
C ILE A 82 3.02 13.08 -4.46
N LEU A 83 3.60 11.91 -4.24
CA LEU A 83 4.78 11.74 -3.41
C LEU A 83 5.98 12.52 -3.94
N GLY A 84 6.29 12.41 -5.24
CA GLY A 84 7.40 13.15 -5.86
C GLY A 84 7.20 14.67 -5.89
N LYS A 85 5.97 15.17 -5.78
CA LYS A 85 5.70 16.61 -5.60
C LYS A 85 5.83 17.07 -4.15
N LEU A 86 5.65 16.16 -3.20
CA LEU A 86 5.82 16.45 -1.79
C LEU A 86 7.28 16.38 -1.38
N ASP A 87 8.06 15.49 -1.97
CA ASP A 87 9.44 15.25 -1.59
C ASP A 87 10.26 14.89 -2.83
N GLU A 88 11.17 15.78 -3.20
CA GLU A 88 12.02 15.66 -4.39
C GLU A 88 13.13 14.60 -4.20
N ASP A 89 13.42 14.22 -2.94
CA ASP A 89 14.44 13.23 -2.61
C ASP A 89 13.88 11.78 -2.57
N VAL A 90 12.59 11.59 -2.90
CA VAL A 90 11.99 10.25 -2.95
C VAL A 90 12.42 9.50 -4.20
N GLU A 91 13.17 8.43 -4.00
CA GLU A 91 13.43 7.42 -5.02
C GLU A 91 12.29 6.37 -5.08
N VAL A 92 11.80 6.09 -6.29
CA VAL A 92 10.86 5.00 -6.56
C VAL A 92 11.49 4.01 -7.53
N THR A 93 11.88 2.84 -7.01
CA THR A 93 12.39 1.74 -7.83
C THR A 93 11.26 0.78 -8.20
N VAL A 94 11.06 0.54 -9.49
CA VAL A 94 10.15 -0.49 -10.00
C VAL A 94 10.99 -1.60 -10.62
N SER A 95 10.86 -2.82 -10.11
CA SER A 95 11.56 -4.00 -10.62
C SER A 95 10.56 -5.02 -11.14
N PHE A 96 10.80 -5.53 -12.33
CA PHE A 96 10.01 -6.60 -12.94
C PHE A 96 10.78 -7.90 -12.83
N HIS A 97 10.16 -8.90 -12.20
CA HIS A 97 10.70 -10.24 -12.12
C HIS A 97 9.79 -11.17 -12.92
N SER A 98 10.37 -12.01 -13.78
CA SER A 98 9.60 -13.10 -14.38
C SER A 98 9.10 -13.99 -13.24
N ARG A 99 7.79 -14.22 -13.21
CA ARG A 99 7.21 -15.21 -12.31
C ARG A 99 7.79 -16.54 -12.75
N GLN A 100 8.67 -17.15 -11.95
CA GLN A 100 9.00 -18.56 -12.17
C GLN A 100 7.69 -19.32 -11.99
N HIS A 101 7.01 -19.61 -13.10
CA HIS A 101 6.03 -20.69 -13.10
C HIS A 101 6.80 -21.90 -12.64
N GLY A 102 6.45 -22.41 -11.46
CA GLY A 102 7.02 -23.64 -10.94
C GLY A 102 6.89 -24.70 -12.02
N ALA A 103 8.00 -25.04 -12.65
CA ALA A 103 8.17 -26.31 -13.32
C ALA A 103 8.24 -27.36 -12.21
N HIS A 104 7.13 -27.66 -11.55
CA HIS A 104 6.93 -28.81 -10.65
C HIS A 104 5.47 -28.84 -10.17
N ASP A 105 4.60 -29.41 -11.00
CA ASP A 105 3.50 -30.29 -10.58
C ASP A 105 2.73 -30.76 -11.83
N ALA A 106 3.42 -31.56 -12.65
CA ALA A 106 2.73 -32.51 -13.51
C ALA A 106 2.78 -33.85 -12.77
N PRO A 107 1.65 -34.42 -12.32
CA PRO A 107 1.65 -35.76 -11.77
C PRO A 107 1.96 -36.73 -12.91
N HIS A 108 3.12 -37.39 -12.82
CA HIS A 108 3.38 -38.60 -13.58
C HIS A 108 2.46 -39.71 -13.06
N VAL A 109 1.37 -39.96 -13.78
CA VAL A 109 0.63 -41.22 -13.65
C VAL A 109 0.98 -42.07 -14.88
N ARG A 110 1.63 -43.20 -14.61
CA ARG A 110 1.85 -44.30 -15.55
C ARG A 110 0.65 -45.23 -15.52
#